data_AF-A0AAW2N965-F1
#
_entry.id   AF-A0AAW2N965-F1
#
_cell.length_a   1.000
_cell.length_b   1.000
_cell.length_c   1.000
_cell.angle_alpha   90.00
_cell.angle_beta   90.00
_cell.angle_gamma   90.00
#
_symmetry.space_group_name_H-M   'P 1'
#
loop_
_entity.id
_entity.type
_entity.pdbx_description
1 polymer ?
#
loop_
_entity_poly.entity_id
_entity_poly.type
_entity_poly.pdbx_seq_one_letter_code
_entity_poly.pdbx_strand_id
1 'polypeptide(L)'
;MSAVTPDEDVFYTLGLLQSSGAEESEEYDKLNNEIIEFCEKDGIKIKQYLPHYKSEEDWMEHYGPKWNTFLERKNKFDPRMILSPGQRIFTSAMSYSDV
;
A
#
# COMPACT_ATOMS: atom_id res chain seq x y z
N MET A 1 -16.32 -4.37 -2.51
CA MET A 1 -15.33 -3.42 -3.08
C MET A 1 -14.00 -3.59 -2.36
N SER A 2 -12.87 -3.49 -3.06
CA SER A 2 -11.52 -3.60 -2.46
C SER A 2 -10.77 -2.27 -2.35
N ALA A 3 -11.24 -1.22 -3.05
CA ALA A 3 -10.65 0.12 -2.92
C ALA A 3 -10.75 0.64 -1.47
N VAL A 4 -9.70 1.34 -1.05
CA VAL A 4 -9.57 1.99 0.25
C VAL A 4 -9.56 3.49 0.04
N THR A 5 -10.39 4.20 0.80
CA THR A 5 -10.57 5.66 0.77
C THR A 5 -10.65 6.15 2.21
N PRO A 6 -10.44 7.46 2.47
CA PRO A 6 -10.79 8.06 3.76
C PRO A 6 -12.26 7.81 4.12
N ASP A 7 -12.54 7.76 5.42
CA ASP A 7 -13.88 7.53 5.98
C ASP A 7 -14.64 8.85 6.14
N GLU A 8 -14.83 9.53 5.02
CA GLU A 8 -15.46 10.86 4.93
C GLU A 8 -16.34 10.95 3.67
N ASP A 9 -17.43 11.72 3.73
CA ASP A 9 -18.34 11.92 2.59
C ASP A 9 -17.68 12.67 1.42
N VAL A 10 -16.73 13.55 1.75
CA VAL A 10 -15.94 14.31 0.79
C VAL A 10 -14.48 14.21 1.19
N PHE A 11 -13.64 13.73 0.28
CA PHE A 11 -12.20 13.64 0.44
C PHE A 11 -11.50 14.16 -0.82
N TYR A 12 -10.24 14.57 -0.67
CA TYR A 12 -9.46 15.13 -1.76
C TYR A 12 -8.40 14.14 -2.25
N THR A 13 -8.18 14.12 -3.56
CA THR A 13 -7.04 13.43 -4.16
C THR A 13 -5.86 14.40 -4.26
N LEU A 14 -4.73 14.05 -3.65
CA LEU A 14 -3.46 14.75 -3.80
C LEU A 14 -2.49 13.87 -4.58
N GLY A 15 -2.04 14.34 -5.75
CA GLY A 15 -1.06 13.64 -6.58
C GLY A 15 0.22 14.46 -6.71
N LEU A 16 1.30 13.97 -6.11
CA LEU A 16 2.64 14.55 -6.25
C LEU A 16 3.36 13.86 -7.42
N LEU A 17 3.13 14.36 -8.63
CA LEU A 17 3.60 13.74 -9.88
C LEU A 17 5.00 14.25 -10.26
N GLN A 18 5.97 13.99 -9.39
CA GLN A 18 7.36 14.40 -9.58
C GLN A 18 8.05 13.50 -10.62
N SER A 19 9.02 14.08 -11.34
CA SER A 19 9.92 13.34 -12.24
C SER A 19 11.33 13.49 -11.70
N SER A 20 12.08 12.38 -11.65
CA SER A 20 13.44 12.38 -11.10
C SER A 20 14.45 11.83 -12.10
N GLY A 21 15.67 12.36 -12.06
CA GLY A 21 16.84 11.67 -12.60
C GLY A 21 17.18 10.42 -11.77
N ALA A 22 18.05 9.55 -12.29
CA ALA A 22 18.48 8.35 -11.56
C ALA A 22 19.17 8.65 -10.22
N GLU A 23 19.84 9.81 -10.10
CA GLU A 23 20.56 10.22 -8.89
C GLU A 23 19.69 10.97 -7.87
N GLU A 24 18.46 11.37 -8.24
CA GLU A 24 17.59 12.22 -7.40
C GLU A 24 16.47 11.43 -6.71
N SER A 25 16.31 10.14 -7.00
CA SER A 25 15.19 9.31 -6.51
C SER A 25 15.12 9.26 -4.97
N GLU A 26 16.26 9.24 -4.29
CA GLU A 26 16.32 9.14 -2.83
C GLU A 26 15.82 10.43 -2.14
N GLU A 27 16.05 11.61 -2.75
CA GLU A 27 15.59 12.88 -2.20
C GLU A 27 14.06 12.97 -2.22
N TYR A 28 13.44 12.49 -3.30
CA TYR A 28 11.98 12.43 -3.40
C TYR A 28 11.37 11.40 -2.48
N ASP A 29 11.99 10.23 -2.31
CA ASP A 29 11.55 9.24 -1.32
C ASP A 29 11.58 9.83 0.09
N LYS A 30 12.63 10.59 0.44
CA LYS A 30 12.72 11.28 1.72
C LYS A 30 11.60 12.31 1.89
N LEU A 31 11.38 13.17 0.90
CA LEU A 31 10.31 14.17 0.94
C LEU A 31 8.92 13.52 1.08
N ASN A 32 8.65 12.45 0.34
CA ASN A 32 7.39 11.72 0.41
C ASN A 32 7.15 11.14 1.81
N ASN A 33 8.19 10.58 2.43
CA ASN A 33 8.10 10.08 3.81
C ASN A 33 7.88 11.21 4.82
N GLU A 34 8.55 12.35 4.67
CA GLU A 34 8.33 13.53 5.55
C GLU A 34 6.87 14.02 5.49
N ILE A 35 6.24 14.00 4.32
CA ILE A 35 4.82 14.37 4.14
C ILE A 35 3.90 13.36 4.84
N ILE A 36 4.16 12.05 4.70
CA ILE A 36 3.37 11.00 5.36
C ILE A 36 3.50 11.12 6.88
N GLU A 37 4.73 11.27 7.40
CA GLU A 37 4.99 11.43 8.83
C GLU A 37 4.30 12.69 9.39
N PHE A 38 4.29 13.78 8.62
CA PHE A 38 3.56 14.99 9.01
C PHE A 38 2.06 14.70 9.16
N CYS A 39 1.45 14.03 8.19
CA CYS A 39 0.04 13.64 8.26
C CYS A 39 -0.25 12.75 9.48
N GLU A 40 0.61 11.78 9.78
CA GLU A 40 0.46 10.90 10.94
C GLU A 40 0.56 11.68 12.27
N LYS A 41 1.56 12.55 12.42
CA LYS A 41 1.80 13.34 13.63
C LYS A 41 0.65 14.31 13.92
N ASP A 42 0.07 14.92 12.88
CA ASP A 42 -1.07 15.84 13.01
C ASP A 42 -2.43 15.12 13.04
N GLY A 43 -2.45 13.78 12.95
CA GLY A 43 -3.67 12.98 12.98
C GLY A 43 -4.53 13.11 11.72
N ILE A 44 -3.95 13.54 10.61
CA ILE A 44 -4.59 13.59 9.30
C ILE A 44 -4.72 12.18 8.75
N LYS A 45 -5.95 11.66 8.66
CA LYS A 45 -6.25 10.28 8.26
C LYS A 45 -6.15 10.07 6.75
N ILE A 46 -4.93 10.08 6.22
CA ILE A 46 -4.70 9.85 4.79
C ILE A 46 -4.86 8.37 4.41
N LYS A 47 -5.20 8.12 3.14
CA LYS A 47 -5.07 6.81 2.50
C LYS A 47 -4.27 6.98 1.21
N GLN A 48 -3.13 6.31 1.13
CA GLN A 48 -2.30 6.33 -0.07
C GLN A 48 -3.04 5.67 -1.24
N TYR A 49 -3.09 6.36 -2.38
CA TYR A 49 -3.58 5.82 -3.65
C TYR A 49 -2.39 5.28 -4.45
N LEU A 50 -2.53 4.08 -5.01
CA LEU A 50 -1.41 3.32 -5.59
C LEU A 50 -0.26 3.08 -4.58
N PRO A 51 -0.55 2.57 -3.37
CA PRO A 51 0.46 2.43 -2.33
C PRO A 51 1.51 1.36 -2.66
N HIS A 52 2.69 1.52 -2.08
CA HIS A 52 3.76 0.52 -2.11
C HIS A 52 4.25 0.22 -0.69
N TYR A 53 3.52 -0.65 0.00
CA TYR A 53 3.92 -1.15 1.32
C TYR A 53 4.80 -2.40 1.21
N LYS A 54 5.60 -2.66 2.25
CA LYS A 54 6.62 -3.72 2.24
C LYS A 54 6.26 -4.91 3.13
N SER A 55 5.30 -4.77 4.03
CA SER A 55 4.86 -5.82 4.95
C SER A 55 3.35 -6.08 4.87
N GLU A 56 2.92 -7.28 5.27
CA GLU A 56 1.50 -7.61 5.36
C GLU A 56 0.81 -6.74 6.44
N GLU A 57 1.53 -6.42 7.51
CA GLU A 57 1.07 -5.58 8.61
C GLU A 57 0.73 -4.16 8.13
N ASP A 58 1.58 -3.55 7.31
CA ASP A 58 1.31 -2.24 6.70
C ASP A 58 0.04 -2.30 5.81
N TRP A 59 -0.13 -3.41 5.08
CA TRP A 59 -1.32 -3.63 4.27
C TRP A 59 -2.57 -3.84 5.14
N MET A 60 -2.47 -4.56 6.25
CA MET A 60 -3.55 -4.72 7.23
C MET A 60 -4.00 -3.36 7.75
N GLU A 61 -3.06 -2.48 8.12
CA GLU A 61 -3.36 -1.11 8.55
C GLU A 61 -4.00 -0.28 7.43
N HIS A 62 -3.48 -0.39 6.20
CA HIS A 62 -4.05 0.28 5.05
C HIS A 62 -5.52 -0.11 4.83
N TYR A 63 -5.81 -1.41 4.74
CA TYR A 63 -7.17 -1.93 4.53
C TYR A 63 -8.08 -1.71 5.76
N GLY A 64 -7.51 -1.68 6.97
CA GLY A 64 -8.24 -1.53 8.22
C GLY A 64 -9.40 -2.53 8.34
N PRO A 65 -10.63 -2.07 8.63
CA PRO A 65 -11.80 -2.95 8.75
C PRO A 65 -12.09 -3.83 7.52
N LYS A 66 -11.58 -3.47 6.34
CA LYS A 66 -11.79 -4.23 5.10
C LYS A 66 -10.84 -5.43 4.95
N TRP A 67 -9.82 -5.55 5.82
CA TRP A 67 -8.77 -6.57 5.69
C TRP A 67 -9.33 -8.00 5.59
N ASN A 68 -10.20 -8.39 6.52
CA ASN A 68 -10.74 -9.76 6.57
C ASN A 68 -11.50 -10.10 5.28
N THR A 69 -12.33 -9.18 4.77
CA THR A 69 -13.03 -9.37 3.50
C THR A 69 -12.06 -9.44 2.30
N PHE A 70 -10.96 -8.69 2.34
CA PHE A 70 -9.92 -8.76 1.31
C PHE A 70 -9.21 -10.13 1.31
N LEU A 71 -8.84 -10.62 2.50
CA LEU A 71 -8.22 -11.93 2.71
C LEU A 71 -9.15 -13.08 2.28
N GLU A 72 -10.43 -13.04 2.65
CA GLU A 72 -11.43 -14.01 2.21
C GLU A 72 -11.53 -14.08 0.68
N ARG A 73 -11.52 -12.93 0.01
CA ARG A 73 -11.52 -12.86 -1.45
C ARG A 73 -10.22 -13.41 -2.04
N LYS A 74 -9.07 -13.10 -1.43
CA LYS A 74 -7.78 -13.65 -1.87
C LYS A 74 -7.81 -15.18 -1.81
N ASN A 75 -8.25 -15.76 -0.70
CA ASN A 75 -8.38 -17.22 -0.55
C ASN A 75 -9.37 -17.84 -1.54
N LYS A 76 -10.45 -17.12 -1.89
CA LYS A 76 -11.44 -17.60 -2.85
C LYS A 76 -10.95 -17.58 -4.30
N PHE A 77 -10.21 -16.55 -4.69
CA PHE A 77 -9.90 -16.26 -6.10
C PHE A 77 -8.43 -16.48 -6.48
N ASP A 78 -7.51 -16.45 -5.52
CA ASP A 78 -6.08 -16.77 -5.68
C ASP A 78 -5.54 -17.55 -4.47
N PRO A 79 -6.03 -18.78 -4.22
CA PRO A 79 -5.63 -19.58 -3.06
C PRO A 79 -4.15 -19.98 -3.05
N ARG A 80 -3.45 -19.86 -4.19
CA ARG A 80 -2.02 -20.17 -4.30
C ARG A 80 -1.12 -18.94 -4.18
N MET A 81 -1.70 -17.76 -4.01
CA MET A 81 -1.00 -16.47 -3.87
C MET A 81 -0.05 -16.17 -5.04
N ILE A 82 -0.46 -16.50 -6.27
CA ILE A 82 0.39 -16.36 -7.47
C ILE A 82 0.15 -15.06 -8.23
N LEU A 83 -0.98 -14.38 -8.00
CA LEU A 83 -1.35 -13.20 -8.76
C LEU A 83 -0.74 -11.94 -8.15
N SER A 84 -0.07 -11.16 -9.01
CA SER A 84 0.50 -9.84 -8.72
C SER A 84 1.44 -9.81 -7.49
N PRO A 85 2.48 -10.67 -7.42
CA PRO A 85 3.39 -10.72 -6.28
C PRO A 85 4.14 -9.40 -6.03
N GLY A 86 4.29 -8.56 -7.06
CA GLY A 86 4.90 -7.23 -6.93
C GLY A 86 4.15 -6.27 -6.01
N GLN A 87 2.88 -6.53 -5.70
CA GLN A 87 2.11 -5.75 -4.70
C GLN A 87 2.54 -6.06 -3.26
N ARG A 88 3.21 -7.20 -3.04
CA ARG A 88 3.74 -7.62 -1.72
C ARG A 88 2.69 -7.68 -0.60
N ILE A 89 1.41 -7.85 -0.95
CA ILE A 89 0.34 -8.07 0.05
C ILE A 89 0.39 -9.50 0.57
N PHE A 90 0.52 -10.47 -0.34
CA PHE A 90 0.61 -11.88 -0.02
C PHE A 90 1.73 -12.49 -0.86
N THR A 91 2.68 -13.14 -0.21
CA THR A 91 3.73 -13.90 -0.87
C THR A 91 3.41 -15.39 -0.81
N SER A 92 3.51 -16.09 -1.93
CA SER A 92 3.37 -17.54 -1.93
C SER A 92 4.46 -18.17 -1.05
N ALA A 93 4.11 -19.19 -0.26
CA ALA A 93 5.09 -20.01 0.46
C ALA A 93 6.06 -20.75 -0.50
N MET A 94 5.77 -20.76 -1.80
CA MET A 94 6.69 -21.24 -2.85
C MET A 94 7.66 -20.14 -3.32
N SER A 95 8.55 -19.68 -2.45
CA SER A 95 9.83 -19.03 -2.81
C SER A 95 10.66 -18.90 -1.53
N TYR A 96 11.81 -19.53 -1.30
CA TYR A 96 12.91 -19.91 -2.20
C TYR A 96 13.46 -21.30 -1.86
N SER A 97 13.25 -22.26 -2.74
CA SER A 97 14.21 -23.34 -2.99
C SER A 97 14.39 -23.34 -4.50
N ASP A 98 15.63 -23.15 -4.95
CA ASP A 98 16.09 -23.14 -6.35
C ASP A 98 15.98 -21.77 -7.08
N VAL A 99 16.93 -20.86 -6.78
CA VAL A 99 18.01 -20.39 -7.70
C VAL A 99 19.19 -19.91 -6.85
#